data_AF-A0A7J4NWN0-F1
#
_entry.id   AF-A0A7J4NWN0-F1
#
_cell.length_a   1.000
_cell.length_b   1.000
_cell.length_c   1.000
_cell.angle_alpha   90.00
_cell.angle_beta   90.00
_cell.angle_gamma   90.00
#
_symmetry.space_group_name_H-M   'P 1'
#
loop_
_entity.id
_entity.type
_entity.pdbx_description
1 polymer ?
#
loop_
_entity_poly.entity_id
_entity_poly.type
_entity_poly.pdbx_seq_one_letter_code
_entity_poly.pdbx_strand_id
1 'polypeptide(L)'
;TVFSKALGGVYDVVVAMYHDQGHIPVKLQGFRLDEKTGLWEDVSGVNMTVGLPFIRTSVDHGTAYGKAGRREGTANPESLIDAIKIAARMAEVRLGKKTA
;
A
#
# COMPACT_ATOMS: atom_id res chain seq x y z
N THR A 1 10.05 -2.04 18.31
CA THR A 1 11.35 -1.31 18.22
C THR A 1 12.21 -1.58 16.98
N VAL A 2 11.76 -2.22 15.89
CA VAL A 2 12.35 -1.98 14.54
C VAL A 2 11.42 -1.09 13.70
N PHE A 3 10.12 -1.39 13.69
CA PHE A 3 9.10 -0.60 12.99
C PHE A 3 8.97 0.85 13.50
N SER A 4 9.05 1.07 14.82
CA SER A 4 9.07 2.43 15.37
C SER A 4 10.30 3.24 14.93
N LYS A 5 11.47 2.60 14.77
CA LYS A 5 12.68 3.26 14.26
C LYS A 5 12.58 3.54 12.76
N ALA A 6 12.01 2.60 12.00
CA ALA A 6 11.73 2.79 10.57
C ALA A 6 10.74 3.94 10.33
N LEU A 7 9.65 4.00 11.11
CA LEU A 7 8.72 5.14 11.09
C LEU A 7 9.39 6.47 11.49
N GLY A 8 10.38 6.41 12.40
CA GLY A 8 11.22 7.54 12.76
C GLY A 8 12.31 7.90 11.73
N GLY A 9 12.35 7.23 10.57
CA GLY A 9 13.31 7.52 9.49
C GLY A 9 14.73 6.98 9.70
N VAL A 10 14.94 6.11 10.69
CA VAL A 10 16.26 5.51 10.95
C VAL A 10 16.64 4.46 9.89
N TYR A 11 15.64 3.87 9.22
CA TYR A 11 15.83 2.84 8.20
C TYR A 11 14.90 3.10 7.01
N ASP A 12 15.41 2.91 5.79
CA ASP A 12 14.60 2.99 4.57
C ASP A 12 13.71 1.75 4.35
N VAL A 13 14.18 0.57 4.79
CA VAL A 13 13.52 -0.73 4.57
C VAL A 13 13.68 -1.61 5.81
N VAL A 14 12.62 -2.38 6.13
CA VAL A 14 12.64 -3.44 7.15
C VAL A 14 12.39 -4.78 6.47
N VAL A 15 13.24 -5.77 6.77
CA VAL A 15 13.03 -7.17 6.36
C VAL A 15 12.38 -7.93 7.51
N ALA A 16 11.12 -8.33 7.33
CA ALA A 16 10.43 -9.22 8.25
C ALA A 16 10.67 -10.68 7.85
N MET A 17 10.79 -11.57 8.83
CA MET A 17 11.06 -12.99 8.58
C MET A 17 9.84 -13.77 8.10
N TYR A 18 8.64 -13.30 8.44
CA TYR A 18 7.38 -13.91 8.04
C TYR A 18 6.27 -12.87 7.89
N HIS A 19 5.19 -13.27 7.22
CA HIS A 19 4.12 -12.39 6.73
C HIS A 19 3.57 -11.47 7.82
N ASP A 20 3.00 -12.01 8.90
CA ASP A 20 2.30 -11.20 9.90
C ASP A 20 3.24 -10.32 10.71
N GLN A 21 4.52 -10.66 10.80
CA GLN A 21 5.52 -9.79 11.45
C GLN A 21 5.67 -8.45 10.72
N GLY A 22 5.56 -8.44 9.39
CA GLY A 22 5.68 -7.24 8.56
C GLY A 22 4.33 -6.63 8.18
N HIS A 23 3.33 -7.45 7.84
CA HIS A 23 2.05 -6.94 7.34
C HIS A 23 1.20 -6.27 8.42
N ILE A 24 1.17 -6.78 9.66
CA ILE A 24 0.42 -6.15 10.75
C ILE A 24 0.86 -4.68 10.96
N PRO A 25 2.15 -4.39 11.19
CA PRO A 25 2.58 -3.00 11.42
C PRO A 25 2.39 -2.09 10.20
N VAL A 26 2.55 -2.60 8.98
CA VAL A 26 2.29 -1.82 7.75
C VAL A 26 0.81 -1.44 7.65
N LYS A 27 -0.10 -2.39 7.88
CA LYS A 27 -1.55 -2.12 7.81
C LYS A 27 -2.04 -1.22 8.94
N LEU A 28 -1.51 -1.37 10.15
CA LEU A 28 -1.86 -0.47 11.26
C LEU A 28 -1.51 0.99 10.96
N GLN A 29 -0.47 1.24 10.16
CA GLN A 29 -0.11 2.58 9.73
C GLN A 29 -0.97 3.09 8.55
N GLY A 30 -1.35 2.21 7.62
CA GLY A 30 -1.99 2.61 6.37
C GLY A 30 -3.52 2.47 6.33
N PHE A 31 -4.13 1.76 7.28
CA PHE A 31 -5.55 1.43 7.28
C PHE A 31 -6.23 2.04 8.50
N ARG A 32 -7.15 2.97 8.28
CA ARG A 32 -7.89 3.64 9.36
C ARG A 32 -9.39 3.46 9.18
N LEU A 33 -10.06 2.98 10.22
CA LEU A 33 -11.50 2.76 10.25
C LEU A 33 -12.20 3.94 10.94
N ASP A 34 -13.22 4.49 10.31
CA ASP A 34 -14.16 5.39 10.97
C ASP A 34 -15.15 4.56 11.78
N GLU A 35 -15.06 4.64 13.11
CA GLU A 35 -15.93 3.91 14.03
C GLU A 35 -17.40 4.33 13.90
N LYS A 36 -17.70 5.55 13.44
CA LYS A 36 -19.08 6.07 13.33
C LYS A 36 -19.79 5.53 12.10
N THR A 37 -19.08 5.45 10.98
CA THR A 37 -19.65 5.00 9.70
C THR A 37 -19.39 3.52 9.43
N GLY A 38 -18.42 2.91 10.14
CA GLY A 38 -17.95 1.56 9.89
C GLY A 38 -17.19 1.42 8.56
N LEU A 39 -16.78 2.53 7.96
CA LEU A 39 -16.07 2.58 6.68
C LEU A 39 -14.58 2.83 6.89
N TRP A 40 -13.76 2.32 5.96
CA TRP A 40 -12.33 2.61 5.96
C TRP A 40 -12.11 4.01 5.40
N GLU A 41 -11.64 4.94 6.24
CA GLU A 41 -11.24 6.29 5.83
C GLU A 41 -10.01 6.22 4.95
N ASP A 42 -8.99 5.50 5.41
CA ASP A 42 -7.73 5.32 4.72
C ASP A 42 -7.52 3.82 4.46
N VAL A 43 -7.13 3.50 3.23
CA VAL A 43 -6.69 2.18 2.79
C VAL A 43 -5.46 2.42 1.93
N SER A 44 -4.40 2.88 2.56
CA SER A 44 -3.12 3.19 1.92
C SER A 44 -2.14 2.03 2.07
N GLY A 45 -1.25 1.90 1.08
CA GLY A 45 -0.28 0.81 1.01
C GLY A 45 -0.22 0.19 -0.38
N VAL A 46 1.00 -0.17 -0.78
CA VAL A 46 1.29 -0.74 -2.09
C VAL A 46 2.09 -2.03 -1.92
N ASN A 47 1.59 -3.11 -2.50
CA ASN A 47 2.35 -4.34 -2.64
C ASN A 47 3.24 -4.25 -3.89
N MET A 48 4.54 -4.48 -3.73
CA MET A 48 5.49 -4.51 -4.83
C MET A 48 6.18 -5.87 -4.90
N THR A 49 6.29 -6.43 -6.10
CA THR A 49 7.08 -7.66 -6.31
C THR A 49 8.46 -7.30 -6.85
N VAL A 50 9.46 -7.50 -6.02
CA VAL A 50 10.88 -7.27 -6.36
C VAL A 50 11.47 -8.55 -6.95
N GLY A 51 12.33 -8.42 -7.97
CA GLY A 51 13.03 -9.53 -8.62
C GLY A 51 12.46 -9.97 -9.98
N LEU A 52 11.33 -9.42 -10.41
CA LEU A 52 10.78 -9.65 -11.76
C LEU A 52 11.51 -8.81 -12.83
N PRO A 53 11.51 -9.24 -14.11
CA PRO A 53 12.12 -8.47 -15.20
C PRO A 53 11.33 -7.21 -15.61
N PHE A 54 10.16 -6.99 -15.01
CA PHE A 54 9.28 -5.84 -15.23
C PHE A 54 8.73 -5.28 -13.91
N ILE A 55 8.18 -4.07 -13.94
CA ILE A 55 7.58 -3.40 -12.78
C ILE A 55 6.22 -4.03 -12.48
N ARG A 56 6.01 -4.49 -11.24
CA ARG A 56 4.72 -4.99 -10.77
C ARG A 56 4.40 -4.42 -9.39
N THR A 57 3.33 -3.63 -9.35
CA THR A 57 2.67 -3.17 -8.11
C THR A 57 1.28 -3.78 -8.02
N SER A 58 0.68 -3.77 -6.83
CA SER A 58 -0.67 -4.24 -6.58
C SER A 58 -1.25 -3.56 -5.33
N VAL A 59 -2.57 -3.67 -5.19
CA VAL A 59 -3.28 -3.23 -3.99
C VAL A 59 -2.85 -4.03 -2.76
N ASP A 60 -3.00 -3.46 -1.57
CA ASP A 60 -2.73 -4.13 -0.29
C ASP A 60 -4.00 -4.69 0.39
N HIS A 61 -5.15 -4.59 -0.28
CA HIS A 61 -6.42 -5.16 0.20
C HIS A 61 -6.83 -6.42 -0.58
N GLY A 62 -7.77 -7.18 0.00
CA GLY A 62 -8.39 -8.33 -0.65
C GLY A 62 -9.54 -7.93 -1.59
N THR A 63 -10.32 -8.91 -2.03
CA THR A 63 -11.41 -8.72 -3.00
C THR A 63 -12.61 -7.91 -2.48
N ALA A 64 -12.80 -7.88 -1.15
CA ALA A 64 -13.89 -7.18 -0.49
C ALA A 64 -15.28 -7.42 -1.14
N TYR A 65 -15.63 -8.69 -1.41
CA TYR A 65 -16.85 -9.08 -2.15
C TYR A 65 -18.13 -8.38 -1.67
N GLY A 66 -18.26 -8.16 -0.36
CA GLY A 66 -19.41 -7.46 0.22
C GLY A 66 -19.61 -6.04 -0.30
N LYS A 67 -18.60 -5.41 -0.92
CA LYS A 67 -18.64 -4.04 -1.48
C LYS A 67 -18.83 -4.00 -3.00
N ALA A 68 -18.68 -5.13 -3.69
CA ALA A 68 -18.72 -5.17 -5.15
C ALA A 68 -20.11 -4.77 -5.69
N GLY A 69 -20.15 -3.84 -6.64
CA GLY A 69 -21.38 -3.42 -7.32
C GLY A 69 -22.40 -2.66 -6.45
N ARG A 70 -22.03 -2.27 -5.22
CA ARG A 70 -22.92 -1.44 -4.38
C ARG A 70 -23.10 -0.06 -5.00
N ARG A 71 -24.36 0.37 -5.14
CA ARG A 71 -24.74 1.65 -5.75
C ARG A 71 -24.14 2.85 -5.00
N GLU A 72 -23.97 2.72 -3.69
CA GLU A 72 -23.44 3.75 -2.82
C GLU A 72 -21.92 3.94 -2.96
N GLY A 73 -21.20 3.03 -3.66
CA GLY A 73 -19.77 3.20 -3.93
C GLY A 73 -18.87 3.08 -2.69
N THR A 74 -19.11 2.10 -1.83
CA THR A 74 -18.45 1.98 -0.50
C THR A 74 -17.01 1.43 -0.50
N ALA A 75 -16.42 1.17 -1.67
CA ALA A 75 -15.04 0.72 -1.80
C ALA A 75 -14.09 1.92 -1.81
N ASN A 76 -13.02 1.86 -1.01
CA ASN A 76 -11.99 2.91 -0.99
C ASN A 76 -10.95 2.60 -2.10
N PRO A 77 -10.73 3.50 -3.08
CA PRO A 77 -9.83 3.28 -4.20
C PRO A 77 -8.35 3.66 -3.93
N GLU A 78 -8.03 4.18 -2.76
CA GLU A 78 -6.73 4.78 -2.43
C GLU A 78 -5.55 3.85 -2.74
N SER A 79 -5.52 2.63 -2.19
CA SER A 79 -4.44 1.65 -2.45
C SER A 79 -4.22 1.37 -3.94
N LEU A 80 -5.28 1.34 -4.76
CA LEU A 80 -5.17 1.13 -6.20
C LEU A 80 -4.54 2.34 -6.89
N ILE A 81 -4.97 3.54 -6.52
CA ILE A 81 -4.42 4.79 -7.04
C ILE A 81 -2.93 4.89 -6.67
N ASP A 82 -2.56 4.57 -5.44
CA ASP A 82 -1.17 4.57 -4.97
C ASP A 82 -0.32 3.54 -5.71
N ALA A 83 -0.85 2.32 -5.94
CA ALA A 83 -0.15 1.29 -6.68
C ALA A 83 0.17 1.73 -8.12
N ILE A 84 -0.76 2.42 -8.78
CA ILE A 84 -0.56 2.99 -10.12
C ILE A 84 0.49 4.10 -10.08
N LYS A 85 0.40 5.04 -9.14
CA LYS A 85 1.35 6.15 -9.00
C LYS A 85 2.78 5.66 -8.74
N ILE A 86 2.95 4.67 -7.86
CA ILE A 86 4.26 4.08 -7.58
C ILE A 86 4.82 3.39 -8.82
N ALA A 87 4.02 2.63 -9.57
CA ALA A 87 4.47 2.02 -10.81
C ALA A 87 4.91 3.05 -11.86
N ALA A 88 4.14 4.14 -12.01
CA ALA A 88 4.50 5.24 -12.91
C ALA A 88 5.83 5.88 -12.52
N ARG A 89 6.01 6.21 -11.23
CA ARG A 89 7.27 6.77 -10.70
C ARG A 89 8.46 5.84 -10.93
N MET A 90 8.30 4.54 -10.68
CA MET A 90 9.37 3.56 -10.95
C MET A 90 9.72 3.50 -12.44
N ALA A 91 8.73 3.61 -13.32
CA ALA A 91 8.93 3.61 -14.76
C ALA A 91 9.69 4.88 -15.23
N GLU A 92 9.36 6.05 -14.69
CA GLU A 92 10.08 7.30 -14.98
C GLU A 92 11.56 7.21 -14.61
N VAL A 93 11.85 6.70 -13.41
CA VAL A 93 13.22 6.48 -12.93
C VAL A 93 13.95 5.48 -13.83
N ARG A 94 13.30 4.37 -14.22
CA ARG A 94 13.90 3.35 -15.10
C ARG A 94 14.18 3.87 -16.51
N LEU A 95 13.37 4.80 -17.01
CA LEU A 95 13.58 5.46 -18.30
C LEU A 95 14.60 6.62 -18.24
N GLY A 96 15.15 6.92 -17.07
CA GLY A 96 16.10 8.02 -16.90
C GLY A 96 15.47 9.41 -17.05
N LYS A 97 14.15 9.53 -16.95
CA LYS A 97 13.51 10.85 -16.88
C LYS A 97 13.88 11.46 -15.53
N LYS A 98 14.49 12.65 -15.54
CA LYS A 98 14.73 13.40 -14.29
C LYS A 98 13.39 13.61 -13.62
N THR A 99 13.21 13.05 -12.42
CA THR A 99 12.13 13.48 -11.51
C THR A 99 12.33 14.96 -11.26
N ALA A 100 11.41 15.78 -11.76
CA ALA A 100 11.39 17.22 -11.52
C ALA A 100 11.10 17.54 -10.04
#